data_AF-A0A1W0VWD5-F1
#
_entry.id   AF-A0A1W0VWD5-F1
#
_cell.length_a   1.000
_cell.length_b   1.000
_cell.length_c   1.000
_cell.angle_alpha   90.00
_cell.angle_beta   90.00
_cell.angle_gamma   90.00
#
_symmetry.space_group_name_H-M   'P 1'
#
loop_
_entity.id
_entity.type
_entity.pdbx_description
1 polymer ?
#
loop_
_entity_poly.entity_id
_entity_poly.type
_entity_poly.pdbx_seq_one_letter_code
_entity_poly.pdbx_strand_id
1 'polypeptide(L)'
;MEDPPALAPPEPEPEPEPEASPAPPQRLLRLRCAVQHYEWGQHGAASLVARLADQNPDPARPYAELWMGTHPSGPSTLLGDGALLRDWLARNPDALGPAVAARWGGDLPFLFKVLSVAKALSIQAHPDKKLAEVLHALRPSTYKDDNHKPEMAIAFTEFRALCGFAPIEELKDVLRTVPEIEGLIGHEDTGKLMNMKEYDGVSEVKSSLRSAFAKLMTASKDMVSEAVAKLISRLNTDSKL
;
A
#
# COMPACT_ATOMS: atom_id res chain seq x y z
N MET A 1 -68.47 25.45 -67.97
CA MET A 1 -67.07 25.27 -67.57
C MET A 1 -67.01 25.67 -66.12
N GLU A 2 -67.00 24.68 -65.24
CA GLU A 2 -66.87 24.90 -63.78
C GLU A 2 -65.38 25.00 -63.46
N ASP A 3 -65.02 26.00 -62.66
CA ASP A 3 -63.64 26.21 -62.21
C ASP A 3 -63.18 25.07 -61.30
N PRO A 4 -61.90 24.64 -61.39
CA PRO A 4 -61.37 23.58 -60.55
C PRO A 4 -61.23 24.04 -59.09
N PRO A 5 -61.38 23.13 -58.11
CA PRO A 5 -61.29 23.47 -56.70
C PRO A 5 -59.86 23.85 -56.32
N ALA A 6 -59.74 24.85 -55.44
CA ALA A 6 -58.46 25.33 -54.92
C ALA A 6 -57.72 24.23 -54.14
N LEU A 7 -56.41 24.09 -54.39
CA LEU A 7 -55.54 23.18 -53.64
C LEU A 7 -55.48 23.59 -52.17
N ALA A 8 -55.61 22.58 -51.29
CA ALA A 8 -55.39 22.74 -49.85
C ALA A 8 -53.94 23.14 -49.56
N PRO A 9 -53.70 23.94 -48.51
CA PRO A 9 -52.35 24.33 -48.10
C PRO A 9 -51.54 23.10 -47.65
N PRO A 10 -50.20 23.12 -47.82
CA PRO A 10 -49.34 22.02 -47.39
C PRO A 10 -49.42 21.84 -45.87
N GLU A 11 -49.41 20.58 -45.43
CA GLU A 11 -49.35 20.22 -44.02
C GLU A 11 -48.03 20.75 -43.40
N PRO A 12 -48.07 21.22 -42.13
CA PRO A 12 -46.87 21.68 -41.44
C PRO A 12 -45.87 20.53 -41.26
N GLU A 13 -44.58 20.83 -41.46
CA GLU A 13 -43.50 19.87 -41.21
C GLU A 13 -43.53 19.40 -39.75
N PRO A 14 -43.23 18.10 -39.48
CA PRO A 14 -43.18 17.59 -38.13
C PRO A 14 -42.07 18.29 -37.33
N GLU A 15 -42.39 18.74 -36.13
CA GLU A 15 -41.42 19.35 -35.22
C GLU A 15 -40.25 18.37 -34.94
N PRO A 16 -39.01 18.86 -34.84
CA PRO A 16 -37.87 18.02 -34.51
C PRO A 16 -38.09 17.37 -33.14
N GLU A 17 -37.86 16.06 -33.06
CA GLU A 17 -37.94 15.33 -31.79
C GLU A 17 -37.04 16.00 -30.74
N PRO A 18 -37.53 16.14 -29.48
CA PRO A 18 -36.71 16.72 -28.43
C PRO A 18 -35.45 15.89 -28.23
N GLU A 19 -34.29 16.54 -28.26
CA GLU A 19 -33.01 15.91 -27.92
C GLU A 19 -33.17 15.11 -26.62
N ALA A 20 -32.75 13.84 -26.66
CA ALA A 20 -32.82 12.94 -25.52
C ALA A 20 -32.20 13.63 -24.29
N SER A 21 -32.99 13.76 -23.21
CA SER A 21 -32.52 14.33 -21.95
C SER A 21 -31.20 13.67 -21.53
N PRO A 22 -30.21 14.44 -21.04
CA PRO A 22 -28.93 13.87 -20.65
C PRO A 22 -29.18 12.78 -19.61
N ALA A 23 -28.56 11.61 -19.83
CA ALA A 23 -28.63 10.49 -18.90
C ALA A 23 -28.32 10.98 -17.48
N PRO A 24 -29.03 10.48 -16.44
CA PRO A 24 -28.77 10.91 -15.07
C PRO A 24 -27.28 10.75 -14.74
N PRO A 25 -26.68 11.68 -13.99
CA PRO A 25 -25.26 11.63 -13.68
C PRO A 25 -24.94 10.26 -13.08
N GLN A 26 -23.99 9.53 -13.68
CA GLN A 26 -23.60 8.21 -13.21
C GLN A 26 -23.13 8.31 -11.76
N ARG A 27 -23.99 7.89 -10.83
CA ARG A 27 -23.70 7.90 -9.39
C ARG A 27 -22.65 6.87 -8.97
N LEU A 28 -22.36 5.90 -9.84
CA LEU A 28 -21.37 4.85 -9.61
C LEU A 28 -20.49 4.71 -10.84
N LEU A 29 -19.18 4.90 -10.64
CA LEU A 29 -18.17 4.78 -11.69
C LEU A 29 -17.35 3.52 -11.47
N ARG A 30 -17.31 2.65 -12.48
CA ARG A 30 -16.44 1.47 -12.43
C ARG A 30 -15.04 1.85 -12.87
N LEU A 31 -14.06 1.48 -12.06
CA LEU A 31 -12.65 1.72 -12.34
C LEU A 31 -11.98 0.51 -12.99
N ARG A 32 -11.01 0.78 -13.87
CA ARG A 32 -9.91 -0.12 -14.20
C ARG A 32 -8.69 0.36 -13.43
N CYS A 33 -8.15 -0.53 -12.61
CA CYS A 33 -7.14 -0.21 -11.61
C CYS A 33 -5.77 -0.77 -12.03
N ALA A 34 -4.70 -0.13 -11.59
CA ALA A 34 -3.34 -0.54 -11.97
C ALA A 34 -2.91 -1.79 -11.18
N VAL A 35 -2.30 -2.76 -11.87
CA VAL A 35 -1.71 -3.95 -11.25
C VAL A 35 -0.20 -3.80 -11.21
N GLN A 36 0.39 -4.01 -10.04
CA GLN A 36 1.83 -4.08 -9.85
C GLN A 36 2.27 -5.54 -9.79
N HIS A 37 3.27 -5.88 -10.61
CA HIS A 37 3.75 -7.25 -10.81
C HIS A 37 5.10 -7.49 -10.12
N TYR A 38 5.19 -7.13 -8.83
CA TYR A 38 6.42 -7.31 -8.05
C TYR A 38 6.69 -8.80 -7.76
N GLU A 39 7.95 -9.20 -7.75
CA GLU A 39 8.39 -10.61 -7.61
C GLU A 39 7.95 -11.31 -6.31
N TRP A 40 7.56 -10.53 -5.29
CA TRP A 40 7.05 -11.05 -4.03
C TRP A 40 5.58 -11.47 -4.11
N GLY A 41 4.87 -11.13 -5.18
CA GLY A 41 3.44 -11.40 -5.35
C GLY A 41 3.11 -12.86 -5.65
N GLN A 42 1.88 -13.26 -5.34
CA GLN A 42 1.37 -14.57 -5.78
C GLN A 42 1.19 -14.62 -7.31
N HIS A 43 1.34 -15.81 -7.88
CA HIS A 43 1.33 -15.99 -9.34
C HIS A 43 -0.04 -16.42 -9.84
N GLY A 44 -0.41 -15.96 -11.05
CA GLY A 44 -1.62 -16.36 -11.75
C GLY A 44 -2.89 -16.29 -10.90
N ALA A 45 -3.81 -17.24 -11.14
CA ALA A 45 -5.12 -17.29 -10.48
C ALA A 45 -5.07 -17.52 -8.96
N ALA A 46 -3.93 -17.93 -8.38
CA ALA A 46 -3.78 -18.01 -6.93
C ALA A 46 -3.80 -16.62 -6.28
N SER A 47 -3.34 -15.59 -6.99
CA SER A 47 -3.38 -14.21 -6.53
C SER A 47 -4.80 -13.65 -6.50
N LEU A 48 -5.19 -13.06 -5.35
CA LEU A 48 -6.44 -12.30 -5.25
C LEU A 48 -6.40 -11.07 -6.17
N VAL A 49 -5.23 -10.43 -6.31
CA VAL A 49 -5.05 -9.29 -7.21
C VAL A 49 -5.33 -9.70 -8.66
N ALA A 50 -4.83 -10.87 -9.09
CA ALA A 50 -5.10 -11.41 -10.41
C ALA A 50 -6.60 -11.62 -10.65
N ARG A 51 -7.28 -12.31 -9.73
CA ARG A 51 -8.72 -12.60 -9.84
C ARG A 51 -9.60 -11.34 -9.85
N LEU A 52 -9.18 -10.27 -9.20
CA LEU A 52 -9.89 -9.00 -9.18
C LEU A 52 -9.66 -8.17 -10.44
N ALA A 53 -8.46 -8.26 -11.02
CA ALA A 53 -8.04 -7.38 -12.11
C ALA A 53 -8.21 -8.00 -13.51
N ASP A 54 -8.12 -9.32 -13.63
CA ASP A 54 -7.99 -10.03 -14.90
C ASP A 54 -8.91 -11.25 -14.94
N GLN A 55 -9.57 -11.45 -16.09
CA GLN A 55 -10.43 -12.62 -16.34
C GLN A 55 -9.59 -13.85 -16.74
N ASN A 56 -8.38 -13.65 -17.27
CA ASN A 56 -7.50 -14.73 -17.70
C ASN A 56 -6.03 -14.43 -17.35
N PRO A 57 -5.67 -14.46 -16.06
CA PRO A 57 -4.34 -14.09 -15.62
C PRO A 57 -3.26 -15.08 -16.09
N ASP A 58 -2.11 -14.55 -16.47
CA ASP A 58 -0.94 -15.36 -16.83
C ASP A 58 -0.47 -16.20 -15.62
N PRO A 59 -0.47 -17.54 -15.72
CA PRO A 59 -0.05 -18.42 -14.61
C PRO A 59 1.38 -18.19 -14.13
N ALA A 60 2.28 -17.70 -14.99
CA ALA A 60 3.69 -17.51 -14.67
C ALA A 60 4.01 -16.11 -14.15
N ARG A 61 3.05 -15.17 -14.18
CA ARG A 61 3.28 -13.79 -13.80
C ARG A 61 2.90 -13.55 -12.33
N PRO A 62 3.71 -12.81 -11.54
CA PRO A 62 3.30 -12.38 -10.21
C PRO A 62 2.30 -11.23 -10.28
N TYR A 63 1.31 -11.24 -9.41
CA TYR A 63 0.28 -10.19 -9.25
C TYR A 63 0.30 -9.76 -7.78
N ALA A 64 1.02 -8.67 -7.49
CA ALA A 64 1.42 -8.30 -6.14
C ALA A 64 0.46 -7.27 -5.51
N GLU A 65 0.19 -6.17 -6.21
CA GLU A 65 -0.69 -5.09 -5.72
C GLU A 65 -1.72 -4.67 -6.76
N LEU A 66 -2.96 -4.42 -6.34
CA LEU A 66 -3.99 -3.72 -7.12
C LEU A 66 -4.14 -2.31 -6.54
N TRP A 67 -3.86 -1.26 -7.33
CA TRP A 67 -3.89 0.13 -6.89
C TRP A 67 -5.16 0.83 -7.34
N MET A 68 -5.92 1.35 -6.37
CA MET A 68 -7.19 2.05 -6.57
C MET A 68 -7.05 3.48 -6.06
N GLY A 69 -7.07 4.43 -6.99
CA GLY A 69 -6.94 5.86 -6.69
C GLY A 69 -6.26 6.65 -7.79
N THR A 70 -5.73 7.80 -7.43
CA THR A 70 -5.17 8.81 -8.34
C THR A 70 -3.64 8.84 -8.37
N HIS A 71 -2.98 7.87 -7.74
CA HIS A 71 -1.53 7.87 -7.62
C HIS A 71 -0.83 7.83 -9.00
N PRO A 72 0.12 8.74 -9.32
CA PRO A 72 0.73 8.87 -10.64
C PRO A 72 1.42 7.60 -11.17
N SER A 73 2.06 6.82 -10.30
CA SER A 73 2.75 5.57 -10.68
C SER A 73 1.83 4.37 -10.94
N GLY A 74 0.53 4.50 -10.67
CA GLY A 74 -0.45 3.44 -10.89
C GLY A 74 -1.86 4.04 -10.94
N PRO A 75 -2.14 4.90 -11.93
CA PRO A 75 -3.39 5.63 -11.96
C PRO A 75 -4.55 4.70 -12.31
N SER A 76 -5.70 4.91 -11.64
CA SER A 76 -6.95 4.27 -12.05
C SER A 76 -7.58 5.04 -13.21
N THR A 77 -8.24 4.33 -14.12
CA THR A 77 -9.03 4.89 -15.21
C THR A 77 -10.50 4.49 -15.09
N LEU A 78 -11.40 5.28 -15.66
CA LEU A 78 -12.80 4.92 -15.77
C LEU A 78 -12.97 3.83 -16.83
N LEU A 79 -13.78 2.81 -16.55
CA LEU A 79 -14.00 1.72 -17.51
C LEU A 79 -14.79 2.18 -18.75
N GLY A 80 -15.62 3.22 -18.61
CA GLY A 80 -16.48 3.72 -19.68
C GLY A 80 -15.73 4.40 -20.81
N ASP A 81 -14.97 5.47 -20.50
CA ASP A 81 -14.28 6.30 -21.48
C ASP A 81 -12.74 6.21 -21.40
N GLY A 82 -12.21 5.47 -20.42
CA GLY A 82 -10.76 5.35 -20.21
C GLY A 82 -10.10 6.57 -19.58
N ALA A 83 -10.85 7.61 -19.20
CA ALA A 83 -10.29 8.81 -18.60
C ALA A 83 -9.60 8.49 -17.26
N LEU A 84 -8.52 9.20 -16.94
CA LEU A 84 -7.87 9.10 -15.64
C LEU A 84 -8.85 9.55 -14.55
N LEU A 85 -8.91 8.81 -13.44
CA LEU A 85 -9.75 9.17 -12.30
C LEU A 85 -9.41 10.57 -11.78
N ARG A 86 -8.11 10.92 -11.78
CA ARG A 86 -7.62 12.25 -11.37
C ARG A 86 -8.22 13.37 -12.22
N ASP A 87 -8.21 13.21 -13.54
CA ASP A 87 -8.74 14.21 -14.47
C ASP A 87 -10.27 14.28 -14.42
N TRP A 88 -10.93 13.17 -14.11
CA TRP A 88 -12.36 13.16 -13.86
C TRP A 88 -12.70 13.92 -12.57
N LEU A 89 -11.96 13.69 -11.47
CA LEU A 89 -12.17 14.42 -10.21
C LEU A 89 -11.91 15.93 -10.37
N ALA A 90 -10.91 16.33 -11.14
CA ALA A 90 -10.65 17.74 -11.44
C ALA A 90 -11.82 18.43 -12.16
N ARG A 91 -12.53 17.71 -13.03
CA ARG A 91 -13.74 18.19 -13.73
C ARG A 91 -15.01 18.07 -12.88
N ASN A 92 -14.99 17.28 -11.81
CA ASN A 92 -16.14 16.98 -10.96
C ASN A 92 -15.77 17.12 -9.47
N PRO A 93 -15.35 18.32 -9.01
CA PRO A 93 -14.82 18.51 -7.66
C PRO A 93 -15.83 18.16 -6.56
N ASP A 94 -17.13 18.27 -6.84
CA ASP A 94 -18.22 17.90 -5.92
C ASP A 94 -18.19 16.42 -5.51
N ALA A 95 -17.55 15.55 -6.32
CA ALA A 95 -17.42 14.13 -6.02
C ALA A 95 -16.57 13.84 -4.76
N LEU A 96 -15.68 14.75 -4.37
CA LEU A 96 -14.87 14.64 -3.14
C LEU A 96 -15.61 15.20 -1.92
N GLY A 97 -16.59 16.07 -2.15
CA GLY A 97 -17.17 16.94 -1.14
C GLY A 97 -16.24 18.10 -0.76
N PRO A 98 -16.81 19.22 -0.28
CA PRO A 98 -16.08 20.47 -0.11
C PRO A 98 -14.95 20.38 0.92
N ALA A 99 -15.13 19.60 1.99
CA ALA A 99 -14.12 19.45 3.04
C ALA A 99 -12.84 18.75 2.54
N VAL A 100 -12.98 17.71 1.71
CA VAL A 100 -11.84 16.98 1.14
C VAL A 100 -11.19 17.79 0.03
N ALA A 101 -11.99 18.38 -0.86
CA ALA A 101 -11.47 19.22 -1.93
C ALA A 101 -10.60 20.37 -1.38
N ALA A 102 -11.08 21.07 -0.35
CA ALA A 102 -10.38 22.21 0.23
C ALA A 102 -9.05 21.84 0.92
N ARG A 103 -9.00 20.70 1.63
CA ARG A 103 -7.83 20.34 2.45
C ARG A 103 -6.78 19.50 1.70
N TRP A 104 -7.14 18.83 0.61
CA TRP A 104 -6.23 17.98 -0.17
C TRP A 104 -6.13 18.38 -1.64
N GLY A 105 -6.45 19.64 -1.96
CA GLY A 105 -6.20 20.22 -3.30
C GLY A 105 -7.01 19.57 -4.42
N GLY A 106 -8.21 19.07 -4.11
CA GLY A 106 -9.07 18.42 -5.10
C GLY A 106 -8.60 17.02 -5.52
N ASP A 107 -7.81 16.33 -4.69
CA ASP A 107 -7.36 14.95 -4.92
C ASP A 107 -7.77 14.01 -3.78
N LEU A 108 -7.67 12.70 -4.02
CA LEU A 108 -7.93 11.68 -3.02
C LEU A 108 -6.84 11.70 -1.92
N PRO A 109 -7.21 11.74 -0.63
CA PRO A 109 -6.25 11.77 0.46
C PRO A 109 -5.68 10.38 0.82
N PHE A 110 -5.96 9.36 0.00
CA PHE A 110 -5.54 7.98 0.23
C PHE A 110 -5.29 7.24 -1.08
N LEU A 111 -4.48 6.18 -0.99
CA LEU A 111 -4.33 5.16 -2.02
C LEU A 111 -4.84 3.84 -1.44
N PHE A 112 -5.89 3.28 -2.04
CA PHE A 112 -6.42 2.01 -1.60
C PHE A 112 -5.73 0.87 -2.37
N LYS A 113 -5.41 -0.22 -1.69
CA LYS A 113 -4.72 -1.36 -2.29
C LYS A 113 -5.29 -2.70 -1.87
N VAL A 114 -5.23 -3.67 -2.78
CA VAL A 114 -5.25 -5.10 -2.43
C VAL A 114 -3.84 -5.65 -2.64
N LEU A 115 -3.31 -6.36 -1.64
CA LEU A 115 -2.01 -7.02 -1.73
C LEU A 115 -2.22 -8.53 -1.77
N SER A 116 -1.48 -9.23 -2.63
CA SER A 116 -1.44 -10.70 -2.67
C SER A 116 0.00 -11.18 -2.52
N VAL A 117 0.35 -11.54 -1.28
CA VAL A 117 1.73 -11.75 -0.84
C VAL A 117 2.12 -13.24 -0.95
N ALA A 118 3.24 -13.54 -1.60
CA ALA A 118 3.86 -14.87 -1.66
C ALA A 118 5.19 -14.95 -0.91
N LYS A 119 5.95 -13.84 -0.86
CA LYS A 119 7.23 -13.73 -0.16
C LYS A 119 7.17 -12.58 0.85
N ALA A 120 7.92 -12.70 1.94
CA ALA A 120 8.03 -11.62 2.93
C ALA A 120 8.52 -10.32 2.27
N LEU A 121 7.88 -9.21 2.61
CA LEU A 121 8.29 -7.87 2.19
C LEU A 121 9.43 -7.37 3.08
N SER A 122 10.06 -6.26 2.69
CA SER A 122 11.07 -5.62 3.51
C SER A 122 10.51 -5.13 4.85
N ILE A 123 11.34 -5.15 5.89
CA ILE A 123 11.06 -4.46 7.15
C ILE A 123 11.10 -2.96 6.86
N GLN A 124 10.05 -2.23 7.28
CA GLN A 124 9.85 -0.84 6.90
C GLN A 124 9.40 -0.01 8.10
N ALA A 125 9.74 1.27 8.06
CA ALA A 125 9.16 2.31 8.90
C ALA A 125 8.92 3.56 8.05
N HIS A 126 7.85 4.29 8.34
CA HIS A 126 7.53 5.53 7.65
C HIS A 126 7.85 6.74 8.54
N PRO A 127 8.48 7.79 8.01
CA PRO A 127 8.71 9.01 8.77
C PRO A 127 7.37 9.67 9.13
N ASP A 128 7.36 10.41 10.24
CA ASP A 128 6.31 11.39 10.49
C ASP A 128 6.41 12.56 9.49
N LYS A 129 5.43 13.47 9.50
CA LYS A 129 5.35 14.54 8.51
C LYS A 129 6.59 15.44 8.54
N LYS A 130 7.04 15.81 9.74
CA LYS A 130 8.19 16.70 9.93
C LYS A 130 9.48 16.06 9.42
N LEU A 131 9.68 14.77 9.70
CA LEU A 131 10.84 14.05 9.22
C LEU A 131 10.78 13.80 7.71
N ALA A 132 9.60 13.54 7.14
CA ALA A 132 9.41 13.36 5.71
C ALA A 132 9.81 14.61 4.91
N GLU A 133 9.40 15.80 5.36
CA GLU A 133 9.80 17.09 4.77
C GLU A 133 11.33 17.26 4.71
N VAL A 134 12.00 16.99 5.83
CA VAL A 134 13.46 17.07 5.92
C VAL A 134 14.14 16.05 5.01
N LEU A 135 13.65 14.81 5.00
CA LEU A 135 14.23 13.73 4.22
C LEU A 135 14.03 13.92 2.70
N HIS A 136 12.86 14.42 2.29
CA HIS A 136 12.59 14.78 0.90
C HIS A 136 13.51 15.90 0.42
N ALA A 137 13.65 16.97 1.21
CA ALA A 137 14.53 18.08 0.86
C ALA A 137 16.01 17.66 0.75
N LEU A 138 16.49 16.79 1.64
CA LEU A 138 17.89 16.35 1.66
C LEU A 138 18.19 15.25 0.65
N ARG A 139 17.23 14.36 0.36
CA ARG A 139 17.43 13.15 -0.46
C ARG A 139 16.20 12.86 -1.34
N PRO A 140 15.84 13.76 -2.29
CA PRO A 140 14.61 13.66 -3.09
C PRO A 140 14.60 12.45 -4.04
N SER A 141 15.77 11.90 -4.39
CA SER A 141 15.85 10.67 -5.18
C SER A 141 15.42 9.44 -4.38
N THR A 142 15.57 9.45 -3.05
CA THR A 142 15.19 8.36 -2.14
C THR A 142 13.78 8.57 -1.58
N TYR A 143 13.48 9.75 -1.06
CA TYR A 143 12.18 10.11 -0.50
C TYR A 143 11.41 10.90 -1.54
N LYS A 144 10.40 10.29 -2.18
CA LYS A 144 9.77 10.82 -3.39
C LYS A 144 8.80 11.97 -3.14
N ASP A 145 8.36 12.14 -1.91
CA ASP A 145 7.46 13.19 -1.46
C ASP A 145 7.78 13.56 0.00
N ASP A 146 7.17 14.65 0.44
CA ASP A 146 7.35 15.21 1.79
C ASP A 146 6.30 14.71 2.80
N ASN A 147 5.55 13.65 2.49
CA ASN A 147 4.38 13.28 3.26
C ASN A 147 4.66 12.15 4.26
N HIS A 148 3.90 12.13 5.36
CA HIS A 148 3.81 10.93 6.17
C HIS A 148 3.04 9.84 5.44
N LYS A 149 3.18 8.59 5.88
CA LYS A 149 2.46 7.46 5.29
C LYS A 149 1.85 6.57 6.37
N PRO A 150 0.74 7.01 7.01
CA PRO A 150 -0.04 6.14 7.87
C PRO A 150 -0.68 5.04 7.02
N GLU A 151 -0.60 3.80 7.49
CA GLU A 151 -1.11 2.64 6.78
C GLU A 151 -2.04 1.82 7.69
N MET A 152 -3.00 1.14 7.07
CA MET A 152 -3.90 0.20 7.73
C MET A 152 -4.02 -1.04 6.86
N ALA A 153 -3.87 -2.21 7.48
CA ALA A 153 -4.03 -3.50 6.82
C ALA A 153 -5.26 -4.22 7.37
N ILE A 154 -6.07 -4.78 6.46
CA ILE A 154 -7.21 -5.63 6.79
C ILE A 154 -6.96 -6.99 6.13
N ALA A 155 -6.96 -8.05 6.94
CA ALA A 155 -6.68 -9.39 6.46
C ALA A 155 -7.93 -9.98 5.78
N PHE A 156 -7.80 -10.34 4.49
CA PHE A 156 -8.82 -11.08 3.73
C PHE A 156 -8.65 -12.60 3.84
N THR A 157 -7.44 -13.05 4.16
CA THR A 157 -7.04 -14.44 4.38
C THR A 157 -6.20 -14.51 5.65
N GLU A 158 -5.70 -15.70 6.03
CA GLU A 158 -4.62 -15.76 7.03
C GLU A 158 -3.48 -14.82 6.59
N PHE A 159 -3.03 -13.98 7.51
CA PHE A 159 -2.05 -12.94 7.26
C PHE A 159 -1.05 -12.89 8.42
N ARG A 160 0.23 -12.78 8.08
CA ARG A 160 1.34 -12.67 9.05
C ARG A 160 2.06 -11.36 8.81
N ALA A 161 2.31 -10.63 9.89
CA ALA A 161 3.05 -9.37 9.86
C ALA A 161 3.91 -9.21 11.11
N LEU A 162 5.00 -8.45 10.95
CA LEU A 162 5.76 -7.89 12.06
C LEU A 162 5.28 -6.45 12.27
N CYS A 163 4.90 -6.09 13.50
CA CYS A 163 4.39 -4.76 13.82
C CYS A 163 4.89 -4.32 15.20
N GLY A 164 5.74 -3.29 15.22
CA GLY A 164 6.35 -2.79 16.45
C GLY A 164 7.46 -3.68 16.99
N PHE A 165 8.01 -3.27 18.13
CA PHE A 165 8.98 -4.07 18.87
C PHE A 165 8.24 -5.00 19.84
N ALA A 166 8.80 -6.20 20.05
CA ALA A 166 8.32 -7.11 21.07
C ALA A 166 8.46 -6.50 22.48
N PRO A 167 7.61 -6.89 23.44
CA PRO A 167 7.78 -6.53 24.86
C PRO A 167 9.14 -6.94 25.38
N ILE A 168 9.63 -6.25 26.42
CA ILE A 168 10.97 -6.49 26.95
C ILE A 168 11.16 -7.94 27.45
N GLU A 169 10.14 -8.56 28.05
CA GLU A 169 10.24 -9.96 28.51
C GLU A 169 10.36 -10.95 27.34
N GLU A 170 9.62 -10.74 26.26
CA GLU A 170 9.77 -11.55 25.04
C GLU A 170 11.16 -11.35 24.41
N LEU A 171 11.68 -10.12 24.41
CA LEU A 171 13.05 -9.87 23.96
C LEU A 171 14.09 -10.60 24.84
N LYS A 172 13.88 -10.66 26.16
CA LYS A 172 14.78 -11.44 27.04
C LYS A 172 14.70 -12.93 26.73
N ASP A 173 13.51 -13.46 26.46
CA ASP A 173 13.36 -14.86 26.06
C ASP A 173 14.09 -15.15 24.74
N VAL A 174 13.99 -14.23 23.78
CA VAL A 174 14.78 -14.29 22.54
C VAL A 174 16.29 -14.29 22.85
N LEU A 175 16.76 -13.40 23.72
CA LEU A 175 18.19 -13.35 24.09
C LEU A 175 18.66 -14.61 24.83
N ARG A 176 17.79 -15.25 25.63
CA ARG A 176 18.09 -16.52 26.32
C ARG A 176 18.13 -17.71 25.36
N THR A 177 17.28 -17.72 24.34
CA THR A 177 17.03 -18.91 23.49
C THR A 177 17.69 -18.81 22.11
N VAL A 178 18.16 -17.62 21.72
CA VAL A 178 18.77 -17.33 20.43
C VAL A 178 20.16 -16.72 20.64
N PRO A 179 21.18 -17.53 21.01
CA PRO A 179 22.52 -17.04 21.33
C PRO A 179 23.22 -16.35 20.16
N GLU A 180 22.77 -16.61 18.92
CA GLU A 180 23.33 -15.96 17.74
C GLU A 180 23.08 -14.43 17.73
N ILE A 181 22.04 -13.96 18.41
CA ILE A 181 21.73 -12.52 18.52
C ILE A 181 22.75 -11.80 19.40
N GLU A 182 23.20 -12.42 20.50
CA GLU A 182 24.23 -11.83 21.36
C GLU A 182 25.52 -11.58 20.57
N GLY A 183 25.88 -12.48 19.64
CA GLY A 183 27.01 -12.29 18.74
C GLY A 183 26.90 -11.05 17.84
N LEU A 184 25.68 -10.59 17.54
CA LEU A 184 25.42 -9.42 16.69
C LEU A 184 25.30 -8.11 17.48
N ILE A 185 24.69 -8.14 18.67
CA ILE A 185 24.47 -6.92 19.48
C ILE A 185 25.54 -6.70 20.54
N GLY A 186 26.31 -7.74 20.86
CA GLY A 186 27.38 -7.75 21.86
C GLY A 186 26.89 -7.96 23.29
N HIS A 187 27.81 -8.46 24.13
CA HIS A 187 27.55 -8.79 25.54
C HIS A 187 27.07 -7.59 26.37
N GLU A 188 27.56 -6.38 26.10
CA GLU A 188 27.17 -5.18 26.84
C GLU A 188 25.67 -4.84 26.65
N ASP A 189 25.18 -4.80 25.40
CA ASP A 189 23.78 -4.47 25.15
C ASP A 189 22.85 -5.63 25.48
N THR A 190 23.32 -6.88 25.34
CA THR A 190 22.62 -8.06 25.86
C THR A 190 22.43 -7.95 27.36
N GLY A 191 23.48 -7.64 28.12
CA GLY A 191 23.42 -7.45 29.55
C GLY A 191 22.48 -6.31 29.98
N LYS A 192 22.47 -5.18 29.25
CA LYS A 192 21.52 -4.08 29.50
C LYS A 192 20.08 -4.55 29.32
N LEU A 193 19.75 -5.16 28.19
CA LEU A 193 18.39 -5.63 27.90
C LEU A 193 17.93 -6.72 28.87
N MET A 194 18.83 -7.61 29.29
CA MET A 194 18.52 -8.67 30.26
C MET A 194 18.20 -8.13 31.66
N ASN A 195 18.83 -7.02 32.06
CA ASN A 195 18.63 -6.40 33.37
C ASN A 195 17.49 -5.38 33.41
N MET A 196 16.93 -5.01 32.26
CA MET A 196 15.79 -4.09 32.19
C MET A 196 14.56 -4.67 32.85
N LYS A 197 13.69 -3.81 33.36
CA LYS A 197 12.41 -4.18 33.96
C LYS A 197 11.27 -3.50 33.21
N GLU A 198 10.09 -4.12 33.22
CA GLU A 198 8.90 -3.56 32.55
C GLU A 198 8.51 -2.16 33.05
N TYR A 199 8.86 -1.84 34.30
CA TYR A 199 8.61 -0.55 34.93
C TYR A 199 9.78 0.43 34.87
N ASP A 200 10.87 0.08 34.19
CA ASP A 200 11.95 1.04 33.92
C ASP A 200 11.40 2.21 33.09
N GLY A 201 12.02 3.38 33.23
CA GLY A 201 11.57 4.57 32.52
C GLY A 201 11.53 4.32 31.01
N VAL A 202 10.42 4.68 30.35
CA VAL A 202 10.23 4.50 28.89
C VAL A 202 11.43 5.02 28.07
N SER A 203 12.09 6.07 28.55
CA SER A 203 13.30 6.63 27.94
C SER A 203 14.51 5.69 27.98
N GLU A 204 14.72 5.00 29.10
CA GLU A 204 15.84 4.08 29.31
C GLU A 204 15.69 2.84 28.42
N VAL A 205 14.50 2.22 28.46
CA VAL A 205 14.14 1.08 27.59
C VAL A 205 14.36 1.43 26.12
N LYS A 206 13.82 2.59 25.69
CA LYS A 206 13.99 3.07 24.31
C LYS A 206 15.45 3.27 23.93
N SER A 207 16.28 3.79 24.83
CA SER A 207 17.70 4.05 24.55
C SER A 207 18.50 2.76 24.35
N SER A 208 18.29 1.73 25.17
CA SER A 208 19.02 0.46 25.05
C SER A 208 18.52 -0.35 23.86
N LEU A 209 17.20 -0.38 23.63
CA LEU A 209 16.63 -1.01 22.45
C LEU A 209 17.15 -0.36 21.17
N ARG A 210 17.25 0.97 21.13
CA ARG A 210 17.84 1.70 20.00
C ARG A 210 19.30 1.31 19.78
N SER A 211 20.11 1.19 20.84
CA SER A 211 21.51 0.77 20.72
C SER A 211 21.64 -0.63 20.15
N ALA A 212 20.92 -1.60 20.73
CA ALA A 212 20.95 -3.00 20.29
C ALA A 212 20.46 -3.16 18.85
N PHE A 213 19.34 -2.51 18.50
CA PHE A 213 18.81 -2.52 17.14
C PHE A 213 19.77 -1.85 16.15
N ALA A 214 20.40 -0.74 16.53
CA ALA A 214 21.40 -0.09 15.67
C ALA A 214 22.61 -0.99 15.41
N LYS A 215 23.12 -1.70 16.42
CA LYS A 215 24.21 -2.67 16.23
C LYS A 215 23.80 -3.81 15.32
N LEU A 216 22.60 -4.37 15.52
CA LEU A 216 22.07 -5.40 14.64
C LEU A 216 21.98 -4.93 13.18
N MET A 217 21.42 -3.74 12.94
CA MET A 217 21.22 -3.19 11.59
C MET A 217 22.51 -2.69 10.93
N THR A 218 23.59 -2.48 11.69
CA THR A 218 24.91 -2.04 11.20
C THR A 218 25.95 -3.15 11.21
N ALA A 219 25.59 -4.35 11.65
CA ALA A 219 26.44 -5.53 11.59
C ALA A 219 26.89 -5.80 10.15
N SER A 220 28.14 -6.23 9.99
CA SER A 220 28.67 -6.56 8.67
C SER A 220 27.93 -7.75 8.06
N LYS A 221 27.90 -7.80 6.73
CA LYS A 221 27.30 -8.91 5.98
C LYS A 221 27.86 -10.27 6.44
N ASP A 222 29.16 -10.34 6.73
CA ASP A 222 29.82 -11.57 7.15
C ASP A 222 29.34 -12.03 8.53
N MET A 223 29.26 -11.10 9.50
CA MET A 223 28.72 -11.41 10.84
C MET A 223 27.27 -11.88 10.77
N VAL A 224 26.44 -11.19 9.98
CA VAL A 224 25.03 -11.59 9.79
C VAL A 224 24.93 -12.95 9.13
N SER A 225 25.73 -13.22 8.09
CA SER A 225 25.72 -14.50 7.37
C SER A 225 26.14 -15.65 8.28
N GLU A 226 27.17 -15.45 9.10
CA GLU A 226 27.63 -16.44 10.08
C GLU A 226 26.56 -16.70 11.15
N ALA A 227 25.96 -15.65 11.70
CA ALA A 227 24.89 -15.77 12.70
C ALA A 227 23.66 -16.50 12.15
N VAL A 228 23.24 -16.18 10.92
CA VAL A 228 22.12 -16.87 10.25
C VAL A 228 22.46 -18.34 9.98
N ALA A 229 23.68 -18.66 9.54
CA ALA A 229 24.08 -20.05 9.32
C ALA A 229 24.05 -20.87 10.62
N LYS A 230 24.53 -20.30 11.73
CA LYS A 230 24.45 -20.93 13.06
C LYS A 230 23.00 -21.13 13.51
N LEU A 231 22.16 -20.10 13.34
CA LEU A 231 20.74 -20.14 13.68
C LEU A 231 20.02 -21.25 12.91
N ILE A 232 20.23 -21.34 11.59
CA ILE A 232 19.63 -22.40 10.76
C ILE A 232 20.11 -23.79 11.22
N SER A 233 21.41 -23.94 11.49
CA SER A 233 21.98 -25.21 11.98
C SER A 233 21.33 -25.67 13.29
N ARG A 234 21.18 -24.74 14.24
CA ARG A 234 20.53 -25.00 15.54
C ARG A 234 19.07 -25.40 15.37
N LEU A 235 18.28 -24.59 14.64
CA LEU A 235 16.86 -24.87 14.42
C LEU A 235 16.62 -26.21 13.71
N ASN A 236 17.50 -26.60 12.78
CA ASN A 236 17.44 -27.91 12.12
C ASN A 236 17.80 -29.07 13.05
N THR A 237 18.59 -28.82 14.11
CA THR A 237 18.93 -29.83 15.11
C THR A 237 17.78 -29.97 16.11
N ASP A 238 17.22 -28.85 16.57
CA ASP A 238 16.08 -28.82 17.49
C ASP A 238 14.82 -29.45 16.87
N SER A 239 14.59 -29.25 15.57
CA SER A 239 13.42 -29.81 14.86
C SER A 239 13.48 -31.34 14.65
N LYS A 240 14.61 -31.98 14.97
CA LYS A 240 14.81 -33.44 14.84
C LYS A 240 14.67 -34.18 16.18
N LEU A 241 14.54 -33.45 17.29
CA LEU A 241 14.28 -33.97 18.63
C LEU A 241 12.77 -34.01 18.90
#